data_AF-A0A7H0HT99-F1
#
_entry.id   AF-A0A7H0HT99-F1
#
_cell.length_a   1.000
_cell.length_b   1.000
_cell.length_c   1.000
_cell.angle_alpha   90.00
_cell.angle_beta   90.00
_cell.angle_gamma   90.00
#
_symmetry.space_group_name_H-M   'P 1'
#
loop_
_entity.id
_entity.type
_entity.pdbx_description
1 polymer ?
#
loop_
_entity_poly.entity_id
_entity_poly.type
_entity_poly.pdbx_seq_one_letter_code
_entity_poly.pdbx_strand_id
1 'polypeptide(L)' 'MSTAPAPGPRDAKQSAGQPPKPALIFDDPLDQQSADDTDRGWGERPQGSDSAADLARFLDEKPPHHI' A
#
# COMPACT_ATOMS: atom_id res chain seq x y z
N MET A 1 -24.26 -28.40 33.66
CA MET A 1 -23.44 -27.28 33.15
C MET A 1 -22.06 -27.84 32.80
N SER A 2 -21.73 -27.92 31.50
CA SER A 2 -20.46 -28.47 31.02
C SER A 2 -19.46 -27.33 30.85
N THR A 3 -18.41 -27.29 31.66
CA THR A 3 -17.38 -26.24 31.56
C THR A 3 -16.29 -26.71 30.58
N ALA A 4 -15.94 -25.86 29.62
CA ALA A 4 -14.81 -26.12 28.73
C ALA A 4 -13.50 -26.05 29.54
N PRO A 5 -12.50 -26.92 29.26
CA PRO A 5 -11.22 -26.87 29.96
C PRO A 5 -10.49 -25.56 29.65
N ALA A 6 -9.86 -24.98 30.68
CA ALA A 6 -9.03 -23.79 30.55
C ALA A 6 -7.87 -24.06 29.57
N PRO A 7 -7.53 -23.13 28.67
CA PRO A 7 -6.40 -23.29 27.78
C PRO A 7 -5.11 -23.21 28.61
N GLY A 8 -4.51 -24.37 28.88
CA GLY A 8 -3.16 -24.45 29.46
C GLY A 8 -2.10 -23.86 28.49
N PRO A 9 -0.92 -23.49 28.99
CA PRO A 9 0.16 -22.96 28.16
C PRO A 9 0.53 -23.99 27.09
N ARG A 10 0.26 -23.66 25.82
CA ARG A 10 0.76 -24.45 24.70
C ARG A 10 2.20 -24.04 24.47
N ASP A 11 3.13 -24.96 24.71
CA ASP A 11 4.52 -24.78 24.29
C ASP A 11 4.53 -24.36 22.82
N ALA A 12 5.02 -23.15 22.55
CA ALA A 12 5.29 -22.69 21.20
C ALA A 12 6.42 -23.57 20.68
N LYS A 13 6.09 -24.69 20.03
CA LYS A 13 7.04 -25.44 19.21
C LYS A 13 7.55 -24.47 18.15
N GLN A 14 8.71 -23.85 18.43
CA GLN A 14 9.47 -23.12 17.44
C GLN A 14 9.76 -24.11 16.32
N SER A 15 9.05 -23.97 15.21
CA SER A 15 9.24 -24.76 14.01
C SER A 15 10.55 -24.31 13.35
N ALA A 16 11.68 -24.72 13.94
CA ALA A 16 13.00 -24.51 13.39
C ALA A 16 13.08 -25.30 12.07
N GLY A 17 12.90 -24.59 10.94
CA GLY A 17 13.08 -25.14 9.60
C GLY A 17 11.89 -25.00 8.64
N GLN A 18 10.75 -24.42 9.04
CA GLN A 18 9.66 -24.11 8.09
C GLN A 18 9.65 -22.62 7.72
N PRO A 19 9.39 -22.28 6.44
CA PRO A 19 9.16 -20.89 6.06
C PRO A 19 7.98 -20.34 6.87
N PRO A 20 8.03 -19.05 7.24
CA PRO A 20 6.96 -18.44 8.02
C PRO A 20 5.64 -18.56 7.28
N LYS A 21 4.62 -19.06 7.97
CA LYS A 21 3.25 -19.09 7.43
C LYS A 21 2.75 -17.64 7.37
N PRO A 22 1.95 -17.29 6.35
CA PRO A 22 1.30 -15.98 6.33
C PRO A 22 0.48 -15.80 7.61
N ALA A 23 0.73 -14.70 8.31
CA ALA A 23 0.06 -14.33 9.55
C ALA A 23 -1.03 -13.32 9.25
N LEU A 24 -2.15 -13.41 9.97
CA LEU A 24 -3.18 -12.38 9.96
C LEU A 24 -2.73 -11.26 10.91
N ILE A 25 -2.77 -10.02 10.42
CA ILE A 25 -2.49 -8.81 11.20
C ILE A 25 -3.85 -8.23 11.63
N PHE A 26 -4.02 -7.97 12.93
CA PHE A 26 -5.26 -7.46 13.53
C PHE A 26 -5.11 -6.07 14.13
N ASP A 27 -3.96 -5.41 13.90
CA ASP A 27 -3.76 -4.02 14.27
C ASP A 27 -4.72 -3.12 13.46
N ASP A 28 -5.01 -1.92 13.97
CA ASP A 28 -5.87 -0.97 13.25
C ASP A 28 -5.19 -0.58 11.93
N PRO A 29 -5.84 -0.82 10.77
CA PRO A 29 -5.27 -0.45 9.48
C PRO A 29 -5.05 1.06 9.33
N LEU A 30 -5.68 1.90 10.15
CA LEU A 30 -5.54 3.36 10.12
C LEU A 30 -4.41 3.90 11.00
N ASP A 31 -3.77 3.05 11.82
CA ASP A 31 -2.64 3.45 12.67
C ASP A 31 -1.32 3.63 11.88
N GLN A 32 -1.31 3.29 10.58
CA GLN A 32 -0.16 3.43 9.70
C GLN A 32 -0.54 4.25 8.46
N GLN A 33 0.39 5.08 7.99
CA GLN A 33 0.21 5.81 6.73
C GLN A 33 0.20 4.83 5.56
N SER A 34 -0.85 4.88 4.74
CA SER A 34 -0.97 4.07 3.54
C SER A 34 -0.27 4.74 2.34
N ALA A 35 0.03 3.95 1.31
CA ALA A 35 0.58 4.50 0.07
C ALA A 35 -0.41 5.46 -0.63
N ASP A 36 -1.72 5.22 -0.47
CA ASP A 36 -2.79 6.05 -1.02
C ASP A 36 -2.92 7.39 -0.28
N ASP A 37 -2.41 7.51 0.95
CA ASP A 37 -2.32 8.78 1.68
C ASP A 37 -1.19 9.68 1.17
N THR A 38 -0.35 9.17 0.26
CA THR A 38 0.72 9.93 -0.35
C THR A 38 0.41 10.16 -1.82
N ASP A 39 0.69 11.37 -2.31
CA ASP A 39 0.64 11.66 -3.75
C ASP A 39 1.83 11.02 -4.51
N ARG A 40 2.52 10.03 -3.94
CA ARG A 40 3.66 9.38 -4.58
C ARG A 40 3.19 8.70 -5.87
N GLY A 41 3.92 8.90 -6.97
CA GLY A 41 3.52 8.47 -8.31
C GLY A 41 2.53 9.41 -9.01
N TRP A 42 1.96 10.40 -8.31
CA TRP A 42 1.10 11.42 -8.90
C TRP A 42 1.90 12.71 -9.10
N GLY A 43 2.15 13.09 -10.35
CA GLY A 43 2.87 14.32 -10.67
C GLY A 43 4.38 14.29 -10.45
N GLU A 44 4.95 13.18 -9.95
CA GLU A 44 6.40 12.95 -9.92
C GLU A 44 6.95 12.92 -11.35
N ARG A 45 7.82 13.89 -11.67
CA ARG A 45 8.42 13.99 -13.00
C ARG A 45 9.72 13.18 -13.09
N PRO A 46 9.92 12.40 -14.17
CA PRO A 46 11.19 11.74 -14.40
C PRO A 46 12.31 12.78 -14.52
N GLN A 47 13.47 12.49 -13.91
CA GLN A 47 14.62 13.38 -13.97
C GLN A 47 15.05 13.58 -15.43
N GLY A 48 14.91 14.80 -15.94
CA GLY A 48 15.23 15.18 -17.33
C GLY A 48 14.05 15.61 -18.20
N SER A 49 12.80 15.58 -17.70
CA SER A 49 11.65 16.20 -18.39
C SER A 49 11.64 17.72 -18.16
N ASP A 50 11.65 18.49 -19.26
CA ASP A 50 11.49 19.94 -19.21
C ASP A 50 10.04 20.32 -18.93
N SER A 51 9.82 20.51 -17.64
CA SER A 51 8.59 20.95 -17.00
C SER A 51 7.89 22.14 -17.67
N ALA A 52 8.65 23.06 -18.28
CA ALA A 52 8.09 24.24 -18.94
C ALA A 52 7.61 23.93 -20.36
N ALA A 53 8.34 23.08 -21.09
CA ALA A 53 7.96 22.65 -22.44
C ALA A 53 6.66 21.83 -22.42
N ASP A 54 6.50 20.94 -21.44
CA ASP A 54 5.28 20.14 -21.29
C ASP A 54 4.06 21.02 -21.00
N LEU A 55 4.20 22.04 -20.14
CA LEU A 55 3.12 22.98 -19.81
C LEU A 55 2.71 23.82 -21.04
N ALA A 56 3.68 24.30 -21.81
CA ALA A 56 3.42 25.07 -23.02
C ALA A 56 2.59 24.25 -24.02
N ARG A 57 2.94 22.98 -24.23
CA ARG A 57 2.17 22.08 -25.12
C ARG A 57 0.71 21.92 -24.66
N PHE A 58 0.46 21.74 -23.36
CA PHE A 58 -0.91 21.63 -22.83
C PHE A 58 -1.74 22.90 -23.03
N LEU A 59 -1.11 24.09 -23.00
CA LEU A 59 -1.80 25.36 -23.23
C LEU A 59 -2.06 25.59 -24.72
N ASP A 60 -1.15 25.16 -25.59
CA ASP A 60 -1.25 25.37 -27.04
C ASP A 60 -2.09 24.30 -27.76
N GLU A 61 -2.15 23.07 -27.24
CA GLU A 61 -2.87 21.97 -27.88
C GLU A 61 -4.36 22.04 -27.54
N LYS A 62 -5.17 22.58 -28.46
CA LYS A 62 -6.63 22.50 -28.36
C LYS A 62 -7.09 21.04 -28.40
N PRO A 63 -7.96 20.59 -27.46
CA PRO A 63 -8.47 19.24 -27.48
C PRO A 63 -9.21 18.99 -28.80
N PRO A 64 -9.12 17.76 -29.36
CA PRO A 64 -9.78 17.44 -30.62
C PRO A 64 -11.25 17.79 -30.48
N HIS A 65 -11.71 18.70 -31.33
CA HIS A 65 -13.12 19.00 -31.44
C HIS A 65 -13.81 17.68 -31.84
N HIS A 66 -14.51 17.07 -30.89
CA HIS A 66 -15.45 16.00 -31.18
C HIS A 66 -16.52 16.62 -32.09
N ILE A 67 -16.50 16.25 -33.37
CA ILE A 67 -17.46 16.64 -34.40
C ILE A 67 -18.33 15.43 -34.72
#